data_AF-A0A545SSS4-F1
#
_entry.id   AF-A0A545SSS4-F1
#
_cell.length_a   1.000
_cell.length_b   1.000
_cell.length_c   1.000
_cell.angle_alpha   90.00
_cell.angle_beta   90.00
_cell.angle_gamma   90.00
#
_symmetry.space_group_name_H-M   'P 1'
#
loop_
_entity.id
_entity.type
_entity.pdbx_description
1 polymer ?
#
loop_
_entity_poly.entity_id
_entity_poly.type
_entity_poly.pdbx_seq_one_letter_code
_entity_poly.pdbx_strand_id
1 'polypeptide(L)'
;MDQDPYKPPTSDLDKGDPGRSNSFWWKFYCWFNASAMLIAMIALPQLEGQTLLDTLDVAVSVVATVGLFGFAYYKPIYTMVFWRYFFYVALLETLLYSVLLPALGVKRYGEVSALDGYYLFELGYATLMLSALNMYAYKRPFIWRRAA
;
A
#
# COMPACT_ATOMS: atom_id res chain seq x y z
N MET A 1 -16.08 52.60 15.10
CA MET A 1 -14.68 52.12 15.15
C MET A 1 -14.64 51.10 16.26
N ASP A 2 -14.76 49.83 15.89
CA ASP A 2 -14.86 48.72 16.85
C ASP A 2 -13.44 48.16 17.03
N GLN A 3 -12.68 48.78 17.94
CA GLN A 3 -11.33 48.36 18.31
C GLN A 3 -11.41 47.64 19.65
N ASP A 4 -11.88 46.38 19.61
CA ASP A 4 -11.77 45.49 20.76
C ASP A 4 -10.31 44.99 20.85
N PRO A 5 -9.54 45.39 21.87
CA PRO A 5 -8.14 45.00 22.05
C PRO A 5 -7.98 43.54 22.50
N TYR A 6 -9.07 42.84 22.83
CA TYR A 6 -9.06 41.45 23.27
C TYR A 6 -9.47 40.46 22.19
N LYS A 7 -9.53 40.89 20.93
CA LYS A 7 -9.83 39.98 19.83
C LYS A 7 -8.72 38.91 19.77
N PRO A 8 -9.01 37.63 20.10
CA PRO A 8 -8.00 36.59 19.98
C PRO A 8 -7.56 36.56 18.51
N PRO A 9 -6.26 36.35 18.22
CA PRO A 9 -5.83 36.17 16.84
C PRO A 9 -6.69 35.05 16.27
N THR A 10 -7.42 35.34 15.19
CA THR A 10 -8.15 34.31 14.45
C THR A 10 -7.08 33.41 13.86
N SER A 11 -6.71 32.39 14.63
CA SER A 11 -5.87 31.33 14.13
C SER A 11 -6.70 30.66 13.05
N ASP A 12 -6.27 30.83 11.81
CA ASP A 12 -6.82 30.22 10.61
C ASP A 12 -6.56 28.69 10.61
N LEU A 13 -6.77 28.05 11.76
CA LEU A 13 -6.63 26.61 11.99
C LEU A 13 -7.76 25.83 11.33
N ASP A 14 -8.72 26.54 10.72
CA ASP A 14 -9.85 25.95 10.00
C ASP A 14 -9.91 26.41 8.53
N LYS A 15 -8.74 26.65 7.92
CA LYS A 15 -8.65 26.52 6.46
C LYS A 15 -8.67 25.04 6.13
N GLY A 16 -9.87 24.53 5.90
CA GLY A 16 -10.11 23.22 5.30
C GLY A 16 -9.05 22.96 4.25
N ASP A 17 -8.12 22.07 4.59
CA ASP A 17 -6.86 21.89 3.87
C ASP A 17 -7.18 21.71 2.37
N PRO A 18 -6.84 22.70 1.51
CA PRO A 18 -7.23 22.66 0.12
C PRO A 18 -6.54 21.44 -0.48
N GLY A 19 -7.37 20.50 -0.96
CA GLY A 19 -7.02 19.17 -1.43
C GLY A 19 -5.62 19.07 -1.99
N ARG A 20 -4.66 18.71 -1.13
CA ARG A 20 -3.26 18.51 -1.52
C ARG A 20 -3.22 17.23 -2.32
N SER A 21 -3.60 17.30 -3.60
CA SER A 21 -3.77 16.14 -4.47
C SER A 21 -2.51 15.27 -4.43
N ASN A 22 -2.66 13.96 -4.28
CA ASN A 22 -1.50 13.08 -4.28
C ASN A 22 -0.82 13.19 -5.65
N SER A 23 0.51 13.12 -5.69
CA SER A 23 1.25 13.34 -6.93
C SER A 23 0.74 12.42 -8.04
N PHE A 24 0.75 12.91 -9.27
CA PHE A 24 0.36 12.14 -10.45
C PHE A 24 1.05 10.76 -10.50
N TRP A 25 2.31 10.70 -10.07
CA TRP A 25 3.09 9.47 -9.94
C TRP A 25 2.45 8.40 -9.05
N TRP A 26 1.80 8.76 -7.94
CA TRP A 26 1.11 7.78 -7.10
C TRP A 26 -0.14 7.20 -7.77
N LYS A 27 -0.85 8.02 -8.57
CA LYS A 27 -2.00 7.54 -9.35
C LYS A 27 -1.55 6.64 -10.49
N PHE A 28 -0.50 7.03 -11.20
CA PHE A 28 0.11 6.19 -12.24
C PHE A 28 0.58 4.85 -11.66
N TYR A 29 1.31 4.88 -10.53
CA TYR A 29 1.74 3.68 -9.83
C TYR A 29 0.55 2.83 -9.39
N CYS A 30 -0.53 3.42 -8.87
CA CYS A 30 -1.75 2.70 -8.51
C CYS A 30 -2.38 1.96 -9.70
N TRP A 31 -2.50 2.62 -10.86
CA TRP A 31 -3.05 2.00 -12.07
C TRP A 31 -2.12 0.92 -12.64
N PHE A 32 -0.82 1.20 -12.68
CA PHE A 32 0.17 0.22 -13.09
C PHE A 32 0.13 -1.03 -12.19
N ASN A 33 0.05 -0.84 -10.88
CA ASN A 33 -0.07 -1.88 -9.88
C ASN A 33 -1.36 -2.70 -10.06
N ALA A 34 -2.51 -2.04 -10.22
CA ALA A 34 -3.78 -2.71 -10.46
C ALA A 34 -3.77 -3.56 -11.75
N SER A 35 -3.22 -3.03 -12.84
CA SER A 35 -3.07 -3.78 -14.09
C SER A 35 -2.15 -4.99 -13.93
N ALA A 36 -1.03 -4.84 -13.23
CA ALA A 36 -0.12 -5.96 -12.94
C ALA A 36 -0.81 -7.04 -12.10
N MET A 37 -1.60 -6.67 -11.09
CA MET A 37 -2.36 -7.62 -10.27
C MET A 37 -3.43 -8.37 -11.08
N LEU A 38 -4.12 -7.70 -12.00
CA LEU A 38 -5.08 -8.37 -12.88
C LEU A 38 -4.40 -9.41 -13.78
N ILE A 39 -3.23 -9.08 -14.33
CA ILE A 39 -2.44 -10.04 -15.12
C ILE A 39 -1.99 -11.20 -14.25
N ALA A 40 -1.48 -10.93 -13.04
CA ALA A 40 -1.05 -11.96 -12.10
C ALA A 40 -2.18 -12.91 -11.74
N MET A 41 -3.39 -12.40 -11.48
CA MET A 41 -4.56 -13.25 -11.17
C MET A 41 -4.98 -14.16 -12.32
N ILE A 42 -4.77 -13.74 -13.57
CA ILE A 42 -5.06 -14.56 -14.77
C ILE A 42 -3.95 -15.61 -15.00
N ALA A 43 -2.70 -15.22 -14.80
CA ALA A 43 -1.53 -16.05 -15.08
C ALA A 43 -1.27 -17.11 -14.00
N LEU A 44 -1.52 -16.79 -12.72
CA LEU A 44 -1.16 -17.63 -11.59
C LEU A 44 -1.77 -19.05 -11.64
N PRO A 45 -3.07 -19.24 -11.94
CA PRO A 45 -3.65 -20.59 -12.10
C PRO A 45 -3.06 -21.41 -13.26
N GLN A 46 -2.34 -20.77 -14.18
CA GLN A 46 -1.71 -21.42 -15.33
C GLN A 46 -0.28 -21.87 -15.04
N LEU A 47 0.30 -21.47 -13.91
CA LEU A 47 1.65 -21.86 -13.51
C LEU A 47 1.64 -23.27 -12.89
N GLU A 48 2.41 -24.18 -13.50
CA GLU A 48 2.65 -25.49 -12.91
C GLU A 48 3.54 -25.35 -11.67
N GLY A 49 3.17 -26.04 -10.58
CA GLY A 49 3.94 -26.01 -9.33
C GLY A 49 3.67 -24.81 -8.42
N GLN A 50 2.58 -24.08 -8.66
CA GLN A 50 2.09 -23.04 -7.74
C GLN A 50 1.84 -23.61 -6.33
N THR A 51 2.26 -22.87 -5.32
CA THR A 51 2.02 -23.21 -3.91
C THR A 51 0.86 -22.40 -3.31
N LEU A 52 0.35 -22.86 -2.17
CA LEU A 52 -0.63 -22.09 -1.39
C LEU A 52 -0.08 -20.73 -0.95
N LEU A 53 1.24 -20.64 -0.73
CA LEU A 53 1.91 -19.39 -0.33
C LEU A 53 1.89 -18.37 -1.46
N ASP A 54 2.10 -18.80 -2.71
CA ASP A 54 2.02 -17.92 -3.88
C ASP A 54 0.62 -17.30 -4.02
N THR A 55 -0.42 -18.08 -3.68
CA THR A 55 -1.81 -17.61 -3.71
C THR A 55 -2.08 -16.60 -2.61
N LEU A 56 -1.52 -16.83 -1.42
CA LEU A 56 -1.67 -15.96 -0.26
C LEU A 56 -0.97 -14.63 -0.47
N ASP A 57 0.25 -14.64 -1.02
CA ASP A 57 1.01 -13.45 -1.40
C ASP A 57 0.23 -12.57 -2.39
N VAL A 58 -0.35 -13.17 -3.43
CA VAL A 58 -1.22 -12.42 -4.36
C VAL A 58 -2.47 -11.89 -3.68
N ALA A 59 -3.11 -12.67 -2.79
CA ALA A 59 -4.29 -12.20 -2.06
C ALA A 59 -3.97 -11.00 -1.15
N VAL A 60 -2.84 -11.02 -0.44
CA VAL A 60 -2.35 -9.90 0.38
C VAL A 60 -2.04 -8.70 -0.50
N SER A 61 -1.37 -8.92 -1.64
CA SER A 61 -1.05 -7.87 -2.61
C SER A 61 -2.29 -7.19 -3.18
N VAL A 62 -3.35 -7.94 -3.49
CA VAL A 62 -4.63 -7.37 -3.95
C VAL A 62 -5.26 -6.46 -2.89
N VAL A 63 -5.27 -6.89 -1.62
CA VAL A 63 -5.77 -6.04 -0.52
C VAL A 63 -4.89 -4.81 -0.33
N ALA A 64 -3.57 -4.95 -0.49
CA ALA A 64 -2.63 -3.84 -0.45
C ALA A 64 -2.86 -2.83 -1.60
N THR A 65 -3.22 -3.29 -2.81
CA THR A 65 -3.62 -2.43 -3.94
C THR A 65 -4.86 -1.61 -3.61
N VAL A 66 -5.83 -2.17 -2.87
CA VAL A 66 -6.99 -1.39 -2.37
C VAL A 66 -6.53 -0.28 -1.42
N GLY A 67 -5.58 -0.57 -0.53
CA GLY A 67 -4.98 0.43 0.36
C GLY A 67 -4.24 1.52 -0.41
N LEU A 68 -3.49 1.13 -1.44
CA LEU A 68 -2.82 2.04 -2.36
C LEU A 68 -3.81 2.94 -3.11
N PHE A 69 -4.97 2.41 -3.51
CA PHE A 69 -6.04 3.21 -4.11
C PHE A 69 -6.60 4.23 -3.11
N GLY A 70 -6.88 3.80 -1.87
CA GLY A 70 -7.29 4.68 -0.78
C GLY A 70 -6.29 5.81 -0.55
N PHE A 71 -5.00 5.48 -0.59
CA PHE A 71 -3.91 6.45 -0.53
C PHE A 71 -3.89 7.41 -1.71
N ALA A 72 -3.85 6.90 -2.94
CA ALA A 72 -3.68 7.68 -4.16
C ALA A 72 -4.82 8.70 -4.38
N TYR A 73 -6.03 8.36 -3.94
CA TYR A 73 -7.23 9.17 -4.11
C TYR A 73 -7.75 9.81 -2.82
N TYR A 74 -7.03 9.66 -1.70
CA TYR A 74 -7.46 10.11 -0.36
C TYR A 74 -8.88 9.66 0.00
N LYS A 75 -9.19 8.41 -0.31
CA LYS A 75 -10.46 7.80 0.05
C LYS A 75 -10.27 7.03 1.35
N PRO A 76 -11.04 7.31 2.41
CA PRO A 76 -11.06 6.47 3.59
C PRO A 76 -11.81 5.18 3.25
N ILE A 77 -11.05 4.15 2.93
CA ILE A 77 -11.58 2.81 2.69
C ILE A 77 -11.55 2.10 4.04
N TYR A 78 -12.69 1.66 4.55
CA TYR A 78 -12.81 0.97 5.84
C TYR A 78 -12.24 1.78 7.02
N THR A 79 -11.71 1.12 8.06
CA THR A 79 -11.26 1.77 9.31
C THR A 79 -9.74 1.96 9.36
N MET A 80 -9.29 3.06 9.96
CA MET A 80 -7.86 3.34 10.16
C MET A 80 -7.15 2.21 10.93
N VAL A 81 -7.84 1.63 11.93
CA VAL A 81 -7.30 0.55 12.78
C VAL A 81 -7.00 -0.70 11.95
N PHE A 82 -7.90 -1.09 11.05
CA PHE A 82 -7.67 -2.22 10.15
C PHE A 82 -6.40 -2.03 9.32
N TRP A 83 -6.20 -0.88 8.69
CA TRP A 83 -5.03 -0.64 7.83
C TRP A 83 -3.71 -0.63 8.59
N ARG A 84 -3.73 -0.24 9.87
CA ARG A 84 -2.56 -0.32 10.74
C ARG A 84 -2.16 -1.78 11.01
N TYR A 85 -3.13 -2.63 11.37
CA TYR A 85 -2.85 -4.06 11.56
C TYR A 85 -2.48 -4.74 10.24
N PHE A 86 -3.22 -4.45 9.17
CA PHE A 86 -2.94 -4.98 7.84
C PHE A 86 -1.53 -4.63 7.36
N PHE A 87 -1.04 -3.41 7.63
CA PHE A 87 0.34 -3.04 7.32
C PHE A 87 1.36 -3.97 7.99
N TYR A 88 1.19 -4.31 9.27
CA TYR A 88 2.11 -5.23 9.95
C TYR A 88 2.00 -6.66 9.40
N VAL A 89 0.80 -7.11 9.07
CA VAL A 89 0.58 -8.42 8.45
C VAL A 89 1.26 -8.47 7.09
N ALA A 90 1.06 -7.46 6.23
CA ALA A 90 1.69 -7.37 4.92
C ALA A 90 3.22 -7.27 5.03
N LEU A 91 3.75 -6.48 5.95
CA LEU A 91 5.19 -6.39 6.20
C LEU A 91 5.79 -7.74 6.59
N LEU A 92 5.14 -8.45 7.51
CA LEU A 92 5.61 -9.75 7.98
C LEU A 92 5.52 -10.80 6.88
N GLU A 93 4.42 -10.82 6.14
CA GLU A 93 4.20 -11.71 5.01
C GLU A 93 5.26 -11.49 3.92
N THR A 94 5.50 -10.24 3.50
CA THR A 94 6.53 -9.91 2.49
C THR A 94 7.94 -10.31 2.97
N LEU A 95 8.26 -10.12 4.26
CA LEU A 95 9.56 -10.56 4.79
C LEU A 95 9.70 -12.08 4.79
N LEU A 96 8.64 -12.81 5.13
CA LEU A 96 8.67 -14.27 5.10
C LEU A 96 8.75 -14.79 3.67
N TYR A 97 7.86 -14.32 2.79
CA TYR A 97 7.71 -14.84 1.44
C TYR A 97 8.84 -14.39 0.52
N SER A 98 9.22 -13.10 0.54
CA SER A 98 10.23 -12.56 -0.36
C SER A 98 11.65 -12.59 0.19
N VAL A 99 11.90 -12.87 1.48
CA VAL A 99 13.28 -12.93 2.02
C VAL A 99 13.60 -14.26 2.67
N LEU A 100 12.76 -14.74 3.58
CA LEU A 100 13.04 -15.95 4.36
C LEU A 100 12.92 -17.23 3.54
N LEU A 101 11.86 -17.39 2.73
CA LEU A 101 11.67 -18.58 1.90
C LEU A 101 12.78 -18.77 0.84
N PRO A 102 13.19 -17.73 0.08
CA PRO A 102 14.34 -17.84 -0.82
C PRO A 102 15.65 -18.18 -0.10
N ALA A 103 15.88 -17.59 1.08
CA ALA A 103 17.08 -17.88 1.88
C ALA A 103 17.14 -19.33 2.36
N LEU A 104 15.98 -19.98 2.53
CA LEU A 104 15.85 -21.40 2.87
C LEU A 104 15.82 -22.32 1.63
N GLY A 105 15.95 -21.77 0.42
CA GLY A 105 15.94 -22.54 -0.83
C GLY A 105 14.57 -23.08 -1.23
N VAL A 106 13.49 -22.52 -0.67
CA VAL A 106 12.12 -22.92 -1.01
C VAL A 106 11.75 -22.32 -2.37
N LYS A 107 11.16 -23.14 -3.25
CA LYS A 107 10.69 -22.70 -4.57
C LYS A 107 9.52 -21.72 -4.43
N ARG A 108 9.52 -20.67 -5.24
CA ARG A 108 8.46 -19.66 -5.32
C ARG A 108 7.96 -19.59 -6.75
N TYR A 109 6.64 -19.42 -6.93
CA TYR A 109 6.02 -19.34 -8.25
C TYR A 109 6.37 -20.52 -9.19
N GLY A 110 6.55 -21.72 -8.64
CA GLY A 110 6.94 -22.91 -9.42
C GLY A 110 8.40 -22.97 -9.87
N GLU A 111 9.20 -21.91 -9.70
CA GLU A 111 10.60 -21.85 -10.15
C GLU A 111 11.62 -22.17 -9.05
N VAL A 112 12.78 -22.71 -9.48
CA VAL A 112 13.95 -22.92 -8.60
C VAL A 112 14.68 -21.60 -8.47
N SER A 113 14.55 -20.95 -7.31
CA SER A 113 15.09 -19.62 -7.01
C SER A 113 16.52 -19.41 -7.52
N ALA A 114 16.70 -18.41 -8.38
CA ALA A 114 17.96 -17.68 -8.47
C ALA A 114 17.69 -16.27 -7.95
N LEU A 115 18.56 -15.76 -7.07
CA LEU A 115 18.61 -14.36 -6.66
C LEU A 115 19.00 -13.50 -7.89
N ASP A 116 18.09 -13.38 -8.84
CA ASP A 116 18.30 -12.73 -10.13
C ASP A 116 17.72 -11.30 -10.13
N GLY A 117 17.92 -10.54 -11.21
CA GLY A 117 17.42 -9.16 -11.33
C GLY A 117 15.91 -9.03 -11.08
N TYR A 118 15.13 -10.06 -11.40
CA TYR A 118 13.69 -10.12 -11.12
C TYR A 118 13.39 -10.05 -9.61
N TYR A 119 14.20 -10.71 -8.78
CA TYR A 119 14.06 -10.69 -7.32
C TYR A 119 14.30 -9.29 -6.72
N LEU A 120 15.32 -8.58 -7.22
CA LEU A 120 15.61 -7.20 -6.79
C LEU A 120 14.48 -6.25 -7.18
N PHE A 121 13.91 -6.44 -8.37
CA PHE A 121 12.73 -5.68 -8.81
C PHE A 121 11.52 -5.95 -7.91
N GLU A 122 11.26 -7.20 -7.56
CA GLU A 122 10.18 -7.60 -6.66
C GLU A 122 10.29 -6.93 -5.28
N LEU A 123 11.49 -6.93 -4.68
CA LEU A 123 11.74 -6.25 -3.41
C LEU A 123 11.56 -4.73 -3.51
N GLY A 124 12.05 -4.11 -4.58
CA GLY A 124 11.84 -2.68 -4.84
C GLY A 124 10.35 -2.34 -4.99
N TYR A 125 9.60 -3.19 -5.67
CA TYR A 125 8.16 -3.04 -5.82
C TYR A 125 7.40 -3.19 -4.50
N ALA A 126 7.72 -4.22 -3.71
CA ALA A 126 7.06 -4.48 -2.43
C ALA A 126 7.33 -3.37 -1.40
N THR A 127 8.57 -2.86 -1.34
CA THR A 127 8.92 -1.73 -0.47
C THR A 127 8.17 -0.45 -0.82
N LEU A 128 7.94 -0.16 -2.10
CA LEU A 128 7.10 0.96 -2.53
C LEU A 128 5.65 0.78 -2.09
N MET A 129 5.10 -0.42 -2.22
CA MET A 129 3.73 -0.74 -1.80
C MET A 129 3.57 -0.60 -0.28
N LEU A 130 4.50 -1.15 0.50
CA LEU A 130 4.53 -1.03 1.96
C LEU A 130 4.69 0.43 2.42
N SER A 131 5.49 1.22 1.70
CA SER A 131 5.63 2.65 1.96
C SER A 131 4.30 3.38 1.78
N ALA A 132 3.57 3.10 0.69
CA ALA A 132 2.26 3.68 0.45
C ALA A 132 1.24 3.30 1.54
N LEU A 133 1.21 2.04 1.96
CA LEU A 133 0.37 1.55 3.05
C LEU A 133 0.69 2.24 4.39
N ASN A 134 1.97 2.40 4.73
CA ASN A 134 2.39 3.13 5.93
C ASN A 134 1.94 4.59 5.87
N MET A 135 2.15 5.26 4.73
CA MET A 135 1.71 6.65 4.55
C MET A 135 0.19 6.79 4.69
N TYR A 136 -0.58 5.83 4.18
CA TYR A 136 -2.03 5.78 4.26
C TYR A 136 -2.54 5.57 5.70
N ALA A 137 -1.96 4.61 6.41
CA ALA A 137 -2.40 4.19 7.74
C ALA A 137 -1.94 5.13 8.87
N TYR A 138 -0.78 5.79 8.73
CA TYR A 138 -0.17 6.57 9.83
C TYR A 138 0.09 8.03 9.50
N LYS A 139 0.66 8.34 8.33
CA LYS A 139 1.19 9.68 8.05
C LYS A 139 0.16 10.66 7.50
N ARG A 140 -1.04 10.20 7.14
CA ARG A 140 -2.09 11.03 6.55
C ARG A 140 -3.42 10.96 7.33
N PRO A 141 -3.46 11.48 8.57
CA PRO A 141 -4.66 11.45 9.40
C PRO A 141 -5.84 12.23 8.79
N PHE A 142 -5.57 13.23 7.93
CA PHE A 142 -6.61 14.02 7.27
C PHE A 142 -7.53 13.18 6.35
N ILE A 143 -7.06 12.05 5.82
CA ILE A 143 -7.88 11.14 5.00
C ILE A 143 -9.05 10.59 5.83
N TRP A 144 -8.79 10.34 7.11
CA TRP A 144 -9.72 9.70 8.04
C TRP A 144 -10.64 10.71 8.75
N ARG A 145 -10.31 12.00 8.75
CA ARG A 145 -11.08 13.05 9.42
C ARG A 145 -12.41 13.40 8.74
N ARG A 146 -12.59 13.08 7.45
CA ARG A 146 -13.84 13.38 6.70
C ARG A 146 -14.91 12.29 6.81
N ALA A 147 -14.66 11.20 7.54
CA ALA A 147 -15.57 10.06 7.66
C ALA A 147 -16.22 9.95 9.06
N ALA A 148 -15.96 10.90 9.95
CA ALA A 148 -16.63 11.07 11.24
C ALA A 148 -17.51 12.32 11.19
#